data_AF-A0A0C9XG45-F1
#
_entry.id   AF-A0A0C9XG45-F1
#
_cell.length_a   1.000
_cell.length_b   1.000
_cell.length_c   1.000
_cell.angle_alpha   90.00
_cell.angle_beta   90.00
_cell.angle_gamma   90.00
#
_symmetry.space_group_name_H-M   'P 1'
#
loop_
_entity.id
_entity.type
_entity.pdbx_description
1 polymer ?
#
loop_
_entity_poly.entity_id
_entity_poly.type
_entity_poly.pdbx_seq_one_letter_code
_entity_poly.pdbx_strand_id
1 'polypeptide(L)'
;PPRQTLRWEEVVEYAFLADFDLLWDTREDISQRPWAHPTARFALDTFFKMRWAEEEIACLNIEICRVIMYIRDEECFLRTCEKKISNIHPALAHQVSRRRNFHLQFNGFHLKRLHDIATLPGFSG
;
A
#
# COMPACT_ATOMS: atom_id res chain seq x y z
N PRO A 1 -23.13 9.14 39.59
CA PRO A 1 -23.95 9.92 38.63
C PRO A 1 -24.71 8.98 37.67
N PRO A 2 -25.92 9.34 37.22
CA PRO A 2 -26.63 8.56 36.19
C PRO A 2 -25.82 8.56 34.90
N ARG A 3 -25.70 7.40 34.27
CA ARG A 3 -24.93 7.21 33.02
C ARG A 3 -25.71 7.83 31.87
N GLN A 4 -25.02 8.60 31.02
CA GLN A 4 -25.63 9.28 29.87
C GLN A 4 -26.10 8.26 28.83
N THR A 5 -27.32 8.41 28.32
CA THR A 5 -27.87 7.52 27.30
C THR A 5 -27.31 7.92 25.93
N LEU A 6 -26.49 7.05 25.35
CA LEU A 6 -25.91 7.26 24.01
C LEU A 6 -26.92 6.95 22.91
N ARG A 7 -26.90 7.76 21.85
CA ARG A 7 -27.63 7.50 20.61
C ARG A 7 -26.84 6.60 19.68
N TRP A 8 -27.53 5.93 18.76
CA TRP A 8 -26.88 4.98 17.84
C TRP A 8 -25.86 5.65 16.93
N GLU A 9 -26.13 6.89 16.50
CA GLU A 9 -25.21 7.68 15.68
C GLU A 9 -23.89 7.95 16.42
N GLU A 10 -23.97 8.28 17.71
CA GLU A 10 -22.80 8.52 18.57
C GLU A 10 -21.98 7.23 18.78
N VAL A 11 -22.66 6.08 18.88
CA VAL A 11 -21.99 4.77 18.99
C VAL A 11 -21.20 4.46 17.73
N VAL A 12 -21.75 4.74 16.54
CA VAL A 12 -21.05 4.56 15.27
C VAL A 12 -19.85 5.50 15.16
N GLU A 13 -20.00 6.75 15.58
CA GLU A 13 -18.91 7.74 15.56
C GLU A 13 -17.76 7.40 16.52
N TYR A 14 -18.08 6.79 17.66
CA TYR A 14 -17.12 6.37 18.68
C TYR A 14 -16.53 4.97 18.46
N ALA A 15 -17.14 4.12 17.63
CA ALA A 15 -16.60 2.80 17.30
C ALA A 15 -15.15 2.89 16.78
N PHE A 16 -14.84 3.94 16.02
CA PHE A 16 -13.47 4.23 15.57
C PHE A 16 -12.48 4.49 16.71
N LEU A 17 -12.91 5.12 17.81
CA LEU A 17 -12.02 5.35 18.97
C LEU A 17 -11.69 4.03 19.68
N ALA A 18 -12.58 3.03 19.57
CA ALA A 18 -12.34 1.69 20.10
C ALA A 18 -11.31 0.89 19.26
N ASP A 19 -11.05 1.27 18.01
CA ASP A 19 -10.05 0.62 17.15
C ASP A 19 -8.59 0.98 17.53
N PHE A 20 -8.39 1.89 18.49
CA PHE A 20 -7.07 2.28 18.97
C PHE A 20 -6.80 1.68 20.36
N ASP A 21 -6.17 0.50 20.38
CA ASP A 21 -5.76 -0.19 21.62
C ASP A 21 -4.90 0.70 22.54
N LEU A 22 -4.16 1.66 21.97
CA LEU A 22 -3.33 2.63 22.69
C LEU A 22 -4.13 3.52 23.66
N LEU A 23 -5.43 3.71 23.41
CA LEU A 23 -6.30 4.58 24.20
C LEU A 23 -6.96 3.83 25.38
N TRP A 24 -6.78 2.52 25.47
CA TRP A 24 -7.37 1.69 26.53
C TRP A 24 -6.71 1.90 27.90
N ASP A 25 -5.41 2.20 27.91
CA ASP A 25 -4.60 2.25 29.14
C ASP A 25 -4.85 3.49 29.99
N THR A 26 -5.36 4.58 29.42
CA THR A 26 -5.48 5.86 30.14
C THR A 26 -6.76 5.99 30.95
N ARG A 27 -7.80 5.15 30.72
CA ARG A 27 -9.14 5.24 31.34
C ARG A 27 -9.73 6.67 31.37
N GLU A 28 -9.20 7.58 30.56
CA GLU A 28 -9.70 8.94 30.41
C GLU A 28 -10.79 8.94 29.35
N ASP A 29 -11.87 9.66 29.62
CA ASP A 29 -12.88 9.91 28.61
C ASP A 29 -12.34 10.90 27.56
N ILE A 30 -11.73 10.33 26.52
CA ILE A 30 -11.18 11.08 25.40
C ILE A 30 -12.27 11.63 24.47
N SER A 31 -13.53 11.19 24.59
CA SER A 31 -14.64 11.68 23.74
C SER A 31 -14.83 13.19 23.85
N GLN A 32 -14.45 13.77 24.98
CA GLN A 32 -14.54 15.20 25.28
C GLN A 32 -13.35 16.00 24.73
N ARG A 33 -12.32 15.35 24.17
CA ARG A 33 -11.17 16.05 23.60
C ARG A 33 -11.55 16.67 22.25
N PRO A 34 -11.11 17.90 21.94
CA PRO A 34 -11.45 18.56 20.67
C PRO A 34 -11.04 17.75 19.43
N TRP A 35 -9.95 16.98 19.52
CA TRP A 35 -9.47 16.12 18.43
C TRP A 35 -10.25 14.81 18.29
N ALA A 36 -11.04 14.39 19.28
CA ALA A 36 -11.86 13.18 19.20
C ALA A 36 -13.20 13.45 18.48
N HIS A 37 -13.61 14.71 18.40
CA HIS A 37 -14.82 15.12 17.68
C HIS A 37 -14.74 14.69 16.20
N PRO A 38 -15.76 14.00 15.66
CA PRO A 38 -15.74 13.46 14.29
C PRO A 38 -15.37 14.51 13.23
N THR A 39 -15.97 15.69 13.30
CA THR A 39 -15.65 16.81 12.39
C THR A 39 -14.20 17.27 12.46
N ALA A 40 -13.63 17.34 13.68
CA ALA A 40 -12.23 17.75 13.85
C ALA A 40 -11.28 16.67 13.33
N ARG A 41 -11.58 15.38 13.56
CA ARG A 41 -10.85 14.25 12.98
C ARG A 41 -10.88 14.28 11.47
N PHE A 42 -12.06 14.44 10.87
CA PHE A 42 -12.19 14.52 9.42
C PHE A 42 -11.38 15.69 8.84
N ALA A 43 -11.40 16.85 9.50
CA ALA A 43 -10.58 17.99 9.10
C ALA A 43 -9.08 17.70 9.21
N LEU A 44 -8.63 17.09 10.31
CA LEU A 44 -7.23 16.70 10.52
C LEU A 44 -6.78 15.65 9.50
N ASP A 45 -7.55 14.58 9.31
CA ASP A 45 -7.29 13.54 8.31
C ASP A 45 -7.17 14.13 6.91
N THR A 46 -8.09 15.03 6.55
CA THR A 46 -8.05 15.69 5.24
C THR A 46 -6.80 16.56 5.12
N PHE A 47 -6.48 17.34 6.15
CA PHE A 47 -5.29 18.18 6.16
C PHE A 47 -4.00 17.35 6.03
N PHE A 48 -3.86 16.28 6.82
CA PHE A 48 -2.68 15.42 6.76
C PHE A 48 -2.61 14.63 5.46
N LYS A 49 -3.74 14.16 4.91
CA LYS A 49 -3.77 13.56 3.56
C LYS A 49 -3.26 14.54 2.50
N MET A 50 -3.65 15.81 2.56
CA MET A 50 -3.16 16.83 1.64
C MET A 50 -1.66 17.10 1.82
N ARG A 51 -1.18 17.18 3.07
CA ARG A 51 0.24 17.39 3.37
C ARG A 51 1.10 16.22 2.90
N TRP A 52 0.71 15.00 3.23
CA TRP A 52 1.45 13.78 2.88
C TRP A 52 1.34 13.42 1.40
N ALA A 53 0.33 13.89 0.67
CA ALA A 53 0.24 13.64 -0.76
C ALA A 53 1.49 14.12 -1.53
N GLU A 54 2.08 15.25 -1.12
CA GLU A 54 3.31 15.77 -1.74
C GLU A 54 4.51 14.84 -1.49
N GLU A 55 4.64 14.33 -0.26
CA GLU A 55 5.68 13.37 0.14
C GLU A 55 5.48 12.01 -0.55
N GLU A 56 4.24 11.55 -0.61
CA GLU A 56 3.84 10.30 -1.26
C GLU A 56 4.20 10.33 -2.75
N ILE A 57 4.01 11.46 -3.45
CA ILE A 57 4.46 11.61 -4.84
C ILE A 57 5.98 11.39 -4.97
N ALA A 58 6.77 11.99 -4.08
CA ALA A 58 8.22 11.81 -4.10
C ALA A 58 8.65 10.36 -3.81
N CYS A 59 7.98 9.70 -2.86
CA CYS A 59 8.19 8.29 -2.55
C CYS A 59 7.83 7.38 -3.72
N LEU A 60 6.67 7.62 -4.36
CA LEU A 60 6.17 6.82 -5.47
C LEU A 60 7.09 6.88 -6.69
N ASN A 61 7.71 8.03 -6.99
CA ASN A 61 8.71 8.12 -8.06
C ASN A 61 9.86 7.11 -7.83
N ILE A 62 10.42 7.08 -6.62
CA ILE A 62 11.48 6.13 -6.26
C ILE A 62 10.98 4.67 -6.33
N GLU A 63 9.77 4.41 -5.84
CA GLU A 63 9.21 3.07 -5.78
C GLU A 63 8.87 2.51 -7.18
N ILE A 64 8.30 3.33 -8.06
CA ILE A 64 8.02 2.97 -9.47
C ILE A 64 9.30 2.51 -10.16
N CYS A 65 10.38 3.28 -10.01
CA CYS A 65 11.71 2.91 -10.51
C CYS A 65 12.17 1.55 -9.96
N ARG A 66 12.04 1.32 -8.65
CA ARG A 66 12.42 0.07 -8.00
C ARG A 66 11.62 -1.12 -8.50
N VAL A 67 10.31 -0.97 -8.68
CA VAL A 67 9.43 -2.02 -9.19
C VAL A 67 9.79 -2.37 -10.63
N ILE A 68 10.06 -1.38 -11.49
CA ILE A 68 10.51 -1.62 -12.87
C ILE A 68 11.82 -2.41 -12.88
N MET A 69 12.78 -2.02 -12.04
CA MET A 69 14.08 -2.70 -11.94
C MET A 69 13.92 -4.14 -11.43
N TYR A 70 13.12 -4.32 -10.37
CA TYR A 70 12.80 -5.65 -9.83
C TYR A 70 12.20 -6.59 -10.88
N ILE A 71 11.23 -6.11 -11.67
CA ILE A 71 10.61 -6.91 -12.74
C ILE A 71 11.65 -7.35 -13.78
N ARG A 72 12.55 -6.45 -14.19
CA ARG A 72 13.61 -6.75 -15.16
C ARG A 72 14.63 -7.75 -14.61
N ASP A 73 15.05 -7.54 -13.37
CA ASP A 73 16.04 -8.39 -12.70
C ASP A 73 15.48 -9.79 -12.43
N GLU A 74 14.22 -9.89 -12.00
CA GLU A 74 13.54 -11.17 -11.83
C GLU A 74 13.46 -11.93 -13.16
N GLU A 75 13.08 -11.26 -14.25
CA GLU A 75 13.02 -11.90 -15.57
C GLU A 75 14.40 -12.42 -16.00
N CYS A 76 15.45 -11.60 -15.86
CA CYS A 76 16.82 -11.98 -16.20
C CYS A 76 17.32 -13.17 -15.36
N PHE A 77 17.03 -13.13 -14.06
CA PHE A 77 17.36 -14.20 -13.13
C PHE A 77 16.67 -15.51 -13.50
N LEU A 78 15.36 -15.50 -13.74
CA LEU A 78 14.60 -16.70 -14.10
C LEU A 78 15.05 -17.29 -15.45
N ARG A 79 15.34 -16.46 -16.45
CA ARG A 79 15.91 -16.90 -17.73
C ARG A 79 17.28 -17.55 -17.55
N THR A 80 18.12 -16.98 -16.68
CA THR A 80 19.46 -17.52 -16.41
C THR A 80 19.37 -18.85 -15.67
N CYS A 81 18.49 -18.97 -14.67
CA CYS A 81 18.24 -20.20 -13.93
C CYS A 81 17.69 -21.31 -14.83
N GLU A 82 16.74 -21.00 -15.72
CA GLU A 82 16.21 -21.96 -16.69
C GLU A 82 17.34 -22.52 -17.57
N LYS A 83 18.19 -21.66 -18.14
CA LYS A 83 19.33 -22.09 -18.98
C LYS A 83 20.30 -23.00 -18.23
N LYS A 84 20.63 -22.68 -16.98
CA LYS A 84 21.56 -23.47 -16.16
C LYS A 84 20.99 -24.85 -15.81
N ILE A 85 19.70 -24.91 -15.51
CA ILE A 85 19.04 -26.13 -15.03
C ILE A 85 18.55 -27.00 -16.20
N SER A 86 18.36 -26.43 -17.39
CA SER A 86 17.84 -27.14 -18.58
C SER A 86 18.60 -28.43 -18.90
N ASN A 87 19.92 -28.44 -18.71
CA ASN A 87 20.76 -29.59 -19.03
C ASN A 87 20.84 -30.61 -17.88
N ILE A 88 20.50 -30.23 -16.66
CA ILE A 88 20.63 -31.07 -15.45
C ILE A 88 19.27 -31.68 -15.08
N HIS A 89 18.22 -30.86 -15.06
CA HIS A 89 16.87 -31.25 -14.68
C HIS A 89 15.82 -30.59 -15.60
N PRO A 90 15.53 -31.19 -16.77
CA PRO A 90 14.58 -30.64 -17.73
C PRO A 90 13.18 -30.40 -17.16
N ALA A 91 12.70 -31.29 -16.28
CA ALA A 91 11.39 -31.14 -15.64
C ALA A 91 11.32 -29.91 -14.72
N LEU A 92 12.39 -29.62 -13.98
CA LEU A 92 12.46 -28.43 -13.13
C LEU A 92 12.59 -27.16 -13.96
N ALA A 93 13.40 -27.18 -15.03
CA ALA A 93 13.51 -26.07 -15.98
C ALA A 93 12.14 -25.74 -16.61
N HIS A 94 11.34 -26.75 -16.94
CA HIS A 94 9.98 -26.55 -17.42
C HIS A 94 9.08 -25.84 -16.39
N GLN A 95 9.15 -26.20 -15.10
CA GLN A 95 8.39 -25.50 -14.05
C GLN A 95 8.84 -24.04 -13.88
N VAL A 96 10.14 -23.77 -13.95
CA VAL A 96 10.69 -22.40 -13.92
C VAL A 96 10.17 -21.61 -15.13
N SER A 97 10.15 -22.22 -16.31
CA SER A 97 9.61 -21.62 -17.54
C SER A 97 8.13 -21.26 -17.38
N ARG A 98 7.31 -22.17 -16.84
CA ARG A 98 5.89 -21.92 -16.57
C ARG A 98 5.69 -20.75 -15.60
N ARG A 99 6.46 -20.71 -14.50
CA ARG A 99 6.38 -19.62 -13.53
C ARG A 99 6.80 -18.27 -14.14
N ARG A 100 7.89 -18.24 -14.91
CA ARG A 100 8.31 -17.04 -15.65
C ARG A 100 7.21 -16.56 -16.61
N ASN A 101 6.63 -17.47 -17.39
CA ASN A 101 5.59 -17.12 -18.35
C ASN A 101 4.33 -16.56 -17.66
N PHE A 102 3.97 -17.10 -16.49
CA PHE A 102 2.89 -16.55 -15.66
C PHE A 102 3.23 -15.12 -15.23
N HIS A 103 4.41 -14.88 -14.66
CA HIS A 103 4.83 -13.54 -14.23
C HIS A 103 4.87 -12.55 -15.41
N LEU A 104 5.38 -12.95 -16.57
CA LEU A 104 5.44 -12.10 -17.78
C LEU A 104 4.06 -11.61 -18.23
N GLN A 105 3.02 -12.43 -18.09
CA GLN A 105 1.66 -12.06 -18.44
C GLN A 105 1.16 -10.85 -17.64
N PHE A 106 1.43 -10.84 -16.33
CA PHE A 106 1.03 -9.73 -15.45
C PHE A 106 2.02 -8.55 -15.55
N ASN A 107 3.32 -8.85 -15.64
CA ASN A 107 4.36 -7.83 -15.72
C ASN A 107 4.18 -6.93 -16.95
N GLY A 108 3.68 -7.45 -18.07
CA GLY A 108 3.33 -6.61 -19.23
C GLY A 108 2.29 -5.54 -18.92
N PHE A 109 1.24 -5.89 -18.17
CA PHE A 109 0.22 -4.93 -17.73
C PHE A 109 0.76 -3.93 -16.71
N HIS A 110 1.54 -4.40 -15.73
CA HIS A 110 2.17 -3.54 -14.73
C HIS A 110 3.14 -2.54 -15.37
N LEU A 111 4.03 -3.00 -16.26
CA LEU A 111 4.98 -2.15 -16.97
C LEU A 111 4.27 -1.10 -17.83
N LYS A 112 3.17 -1.45 -18.49
CA LYS A 112 2.37 -0.47 -19.23
C LYS A 112 1.83 0.60 -18.30
N ARG A 113 1.22 0.22 -17.17
CA ARG A 113 0.66 1.18 -16.22
C ARG A 113 1.72 2.06 -15.57
N LEU A 114 2.87 1.49 -15.22
CA LEU A 114 4.02 2.22 -14.67
C LEU A 114 4.59 3.19 -15.70
N HIS A 115 4.64 2.79 -16.98
CA HIS A 115 5.00 3.69 -18.07
C HIS A 115 4.00 4.85 -18.21
N ASP A 116 2.70 4.58 -18.19
CA ASP A 116 1.68 5.62 -18.26
C ASP A 116 1.81 6.62 -17.09
N ILE A 117 2.12 6.14 -15.88
CA ILE A 117 2.42 7.01 -14.72
C ILE A 117 3.68 7.85 -14.96
N ALA A 118 4.73 7.26 -15.53
CA ALA A 118 5.96 7.98 -15.86
C ALA A 118 5.76 9.09 -16.91
N THR A 119 4.67 9.04 -17.68
CA THR A 119 4.31 10.11 -18.63
C THR A 119 3.55 11.29 -18.02
N LEU A 120 3.12 11.18 -16.75
CA LEU A 120 2.35 12.24 -16.10
C LEU A 120 3.22 13.48 -15.81
N PRO A 121 2.64 14.69 -15.93
CA PRO A 121 3.35 15.90 -15.56
C PRO A 121 3.67 15.90 -14.05
N GLY A 122 4.93 16.21 -13.71
CA GLY A 122 5.42 16.19 -12.32
C GLY A 122 6.10 14.89 -11.91
N PHE A 123 6.14 13.87 -12.78
CA PHE A 123 6.96 12.70 -12.58
C PHE A 123 8.45 13.08 -12.66
N SER A 124 9.24 12.70 -11.64
CA SER A 124 10.65 13.07 -11.54
C SER A 124 11.62 11.90 -11.53
N GLY A 125 11.14 10.66 -11.67
CA GLY A 125 11.99 9.46 -11.67
C GLY A 125 11.19 8.19 -11.62
#